data_AF-A0A933RR33-F1
#
_entry.id   AF-A0A933RR33-F1
#
_cell.length_a   1.000
_cell.length_b   1.000
_cell.length_c   1.000
_cell.angle_alpha   90.00
_cell.angle_beta   90.00
_cell.angle_gamma   90.00
#
_symmetry.space_group_name_H-M   'P 1'
#
loop_
_entity.id
_entity.type
_entity.pdbx_description
1 polymer ?
#
loop_
_entity_poly.entity_id
_entity_poly.type
_entity_poly.pdbx_seq_one_letter_code
_entity_poly.pdbx_strand_id
1 'polypeptide(L)'
;MNKKSFVALLVALAVTFGVTLVANAEPFDDPGQGPGPGPGMQKHERLRERVELMAMWKLTDALNLDQETAAKLFPMLHDLNVQQQKLREKRREIFEGMKAEIEKKQPDSKVLKKMIEQFQENETDMVKLRNKKLDDASKLLTDEQVARMIVFVPQFERDVRQMIDEVRTRRHDRFGKDRGQGEMELPPPPPEEDLPPLQ
;
A
#
# COMPACT_ATOMS: atom_id res chain seq x y z
N MET A 1 -1.78 -9.40 40.09
CA MET A 1 -2.96 -8.68 40.63
C MET A 1 -2.41 -7.63 41.59
N ASN A 2 -2.54 -6.31 41.42
CA ASN A 2 -3.66 -5.45 40.98
C ASN A 2 -3.05 -4.24 40.23
N LYS A 3 -3.38 -3.84 38.99
CA LYS A 3 -4.63 -3.30 38.40
C LYS A 3 -5.34 -2.27 39.30
N LYS A 4 -4.96 -0.99 39.16
CA LYS A 4 -5.77 0.24 39.29
C LYS A 4 -4.88 1.43 39.68
N SER A 5 -4.20 2.06 38.72
CA SER A 5 -3.68 3.44 38.81
C SER A 5 -3.05 3.81 37.48
N PHE A 6 -3.86 4.05 36.43
CA PHE A 6 -3.35 4.77 35.25
C PHE A 6 -4.43 5.47 34.42
N VAL A 7 -5.65 5.61 34.96
CA VAL A 7 -6.74 6.35 34.30
C VAL A 7 -7.24 7.38 35.29
N ALA A 8 -6.66 8.56 35.26
CA ALA A 8 -7.26 9.84 35.66
C ALA A 8 -6.18 10.92 35.69
N LEU A 9 -5.98 11.63 34.58
CA LEU A 9 -5.66 13.05 34.68
C LEU A 9 -6.10 13.78 33.41
N LEU A 10 -7.42 13.83 33.26
CA LEU A 10 -8.11 14.81 32.43
C LEU A 10 -9.05 15.61 33.33
N VAL A 11 -8.90 16.94 33.22
CA VAL A 11 -9.85 18.01 33.59
C VAL A 11 -9.83 18.51 35.05
N ALA A 12 -9.38 19.76 35.20
CA ALA A 12 -10.03 20.90 35.91
C ALA A 12 -8.96 21.94 36.29
N LEU A 13 -9.09 23.26 36.17
CA LEU A 13 -10.13 24.18 35.69
C LEU A 13 -9.56 25.63 35.75
N ALA A 14 -10.35 26.57 35.21
CA ALA A 14 -10.37 28.04 35.35
C ALA A 14 -9.72 28.79 34.17
N VAL A 15 -10.45 29.19 33.12
CA VAL A 15 -11.49 30.24 33.06
C VAL A 15 -11.02 31.55 33.68
N THR A 16 -10.60 32.51 32.84
CA THR A 16 -11.18 33.87 32.79
C THR A 16 -10.65 34.71 31.61
N PHE A 17 -11.60 35.38 30.95
CA PHE A 17 -11.55 36.68 30.27
C PHE A 17 -10.94 36.83 28.86
N GLY A 18 -11.79 37.32 27.95
CA GLY A 18 -11.39 37.95 26.69
C GLY A 18 -12.45 37.87 25.60
N VAL A 19 -13.65 38.42 25.81
CA VAL A 19 -14.57 38.70 24.68
C VAL A 19 -14.09 39.98 24.00
N THR A 20 -13.54 39.84 22.80
CA THR A 20 -13.45 40.94 21.82
C THR A 20 -14.16 40.50 20.54
N LEU A 21 -15.29 41.14 20.27
CA LEU A 21 -15.96 41.11 18.99
C LEU A 21 -15.08 41.84 17.97
N VAL A 22 -14.53 41.11 17.00
CA VAL A 22 -14.07 41.69 15.73
C VAL A 22 -14.81 40.98 14.61
N ALA A 23 -15.56 41.79 13.89
CA ALA A 23 -16.35 41.48 12.71
C ALA A 23 -15.46 41.02 11.55
N ASN A 24 -15.98 40.09 10.75
CA ASN A 24 -15.46 39.67 9.44
C ASN A 24 -13.99 39.24 9.42
N ALA A 25 -13.72 38.01 9.85
CA ALA A 25 -12.55 37.27 9.38
C ALA A 25 -12.99 36.45 8.16
N GLU A 26 -12.60 36.89 6.97
CA GLU A 26 -12.52 36.00 5.81
C GLU A 26 -11.68 34.77 6.19
N PRO A 27 -12.01 33.56 5.69
CA PRO A 27 -11.22 32.38 5.96
C PRO A 27 -9.78 32.67 5.56
N PHE A 28 -8.90 32.70 6.56
CA PHE A 28 -7.47 32.80 6.39
C PHE A 28 -7.04 31.51 5.69
N ASP A 29 -6.91 31.54 4.37
CA ASP A 29 -6.22 30.52 3.59
C ASP A 29 -4.77 30.49 4.11
N ASP A 30 -4.48 29.54 5.01
CA ASP A 30 -3.11 29.22 5.43
C ASP A 30 -2.37 28.64 4.21
N PRO A 31 -1.42 29.37 3.60
CA PRO A 31 -0.74 28.91 2.39
C PRO A 31 0.33 27.83 2.69
N GLY A 32 0.35 27.27 3.90
CA GLY A 32 1.35 26.30 4.35
C GLY A 32 0.95 24.83 4.32
N GLN A 33 -0.33 24.48 4.16
CA GLN A 33 -0.75 23.07 4.07
C GLN A 33 -0.98 22.68 2.61
N GLY A 34 0.07 22.15 1.99
CA GLY A 34 -0.05 21.41 0.73
C GLY A 34 -1.16 20.36 0.83
N PRO A 35 -1.78 19.96 -0.29
CA PRO A 35 -2.95 19.10 -0.29
C PRO A 35 -2.71 17.86 0.59
N GLY A 36 -3.45 17.75 1.68
CA GLY A 36 -3.39 16.58 2.55
C GLY A 36 -3.62 15.31 1.72
N PRO A 37 -3.12 14.14 2.18
CA PRO A 37 -3.21 12.90 1.42
C PRO A 37 -4.66 12.64 1.00
N GLY A 38 -4.87 12.60 -0.32
CA GLY A 38 -6.20 12.49 -0.90
C GLY A 38 -6.96 11.25 -0.39
N PRO A 39 -8.30 11.19 -0.55
CA PRO A 39 -9.14 10.15 0.04
C PRO A 39 -8.75 8.70 -0.32
N GLY A 40 -8.00 8.50 -1.41
CA GLY A 40 -7.43 7.21 -1.80
C GLY A 40 -6.23 6.77 -0.96
N MET A 41 -5.27 7.67 -0.70
CA MET A 41 -4.06 7.39 0.09
C MET A 41 -4.41 6.92 1.51
N GLN A 42 -5.35 7.61 2.16
CA GLN A 42 -5.78 7.27 3.53
C GLN A 42 -6.41 5.87 3.63
N LYS A 43 -7.07 5.39 2.58
CA LYS A 43 -7.68 4.04 2.55
C LYS A 43 -6.62 2.95 2.41
N HIS A 44 -5.55 3.21 1.65
CA HIS A 44 -4.45 2.25 1.50
C HIS A 44 -3.65 2.13 2.80
N GLU A 45 -3.38 3.23 3.48
CA GLU A 45 -2.66 3.21 4.76
C GLU A 45 -3.42 2.43 5.84
N ARG A 46 -4.72 2.72 6.01
CA ARG A 46 -5.57 1.99 6.96
C ARG A 46 -5.69 0.49 6.65
N LEU A 47 -5.67 0.12 5.37
CA LEU A 47 -5.67 -1.29 4.96
C LEU A 47 -4.35 -1.95 5.34
N ARG A 48 -3.23 -1.27 5.11
CA ARG A 48 -1.89 -1.74 5.47
C ARG A 48 -1.78 -1.96 6.98
N GLU A 49 -2.16 -0.98 7.80
CA GLU A 49 -2.16 -1.10 9.26
C GLU A 49 -2.96 -2.31 9.74
N ARG A 50 -4.15 -2.56 9.16
CA ARG A 50 -4.97 -3.73 9.50
C ARG A 50 -4.30 -5.04 9.12
N VAL A 51 -3.66 -5.11 7.96
CA VAL A 51 -2.91 -6.28 7.52
C VAL A 51 -1.72 -6.52 8.45
N GLU A 52 -1.01 -5.47 8.87
CA GLU A 52 0.11 -5.57 9.81
C GLU A 52 -0.35 -6.10 11.17
N LEU A 53 -1.45 -5.58 11.73
CA LEU A 53 -2.03 -6.09 12.98
C LEU A 53 -2.46 -7.57 12.88
N MET A 54 -3.07 -7.95 11.75
CA MET A 54 -3.44 -9.35 11.50
C MET A 54 -2.20 -10.24 11.38
N ALA A 55 -1.15 -9.76 10.71
CA ALA A 55 0.12 -10.46 10.57
C ALA A 55 0.76 -10.69 11.94
N MET A 56 0.76 -9.69 12.82
CA MET A 56 1.27 -9.82 14.19
C MET A 56 0.53 -10.92 14.94
N TRP A 57 -0.80 -10.89 14.95
CA TRP A 57 -1.60 -11.90 15.65
C TRP A 57 -1.37 -13.31 15.11
N LYS A 58 -1.42 -13.47 13.78
CA LYS A 58 -1.23 -14.77 13.14
C LYS A 58 0.19 -15.33 13.32
N LEU A 59 1.20 -14.46 13.32
CA LEU A 59 2.58 -14.87 13.52
C LEU A 59 2.82 -15.29 14.98
N THR A 60 2.28 -14.56 15.96
CA THR A 60 2.32 -14.96 17.37
C THR A 60 1.74 -16.36 17.57
N ASP A 61 0.58 -16.62 16.98
CA ASP A 61 -0.09 -17.92 17.06
C ASP A 61 0.73 -19.03 16.37
N ALA A 62 1.16 -18.79 15.12
CA ALA A 62 1.89 -19.77 14.32
C ALA A 62 3.26 -20.16 14.92
N LEU A 63 3.92 -19.25 15.64
CA LEU A 63 5.23 -19.46 16.26
C LEU A 63 5.13 -19.72 17.77
N ASN A 64 3.93 -19.66 18.35
CA ASN A 64 3.70 -19.71 19.80
C ASN A 64 4.62 -18.76 20.57
N LEU A 65 4.63 -17.48 20.15
CA LEU A 65 5.51 -16.47 20.73
C LEU A 65 5.03 -16.03 22.12
N ASP A 66 5.96 -15.92 23.06
CA ASP A 66 5.71 -15.20 24.31
C ASP A 66 5.69 -13.68 24.09
N GLN A 67 5.18 -12.95 25.09
CA GLN A 67 5.01 -11.51 25.02
C GLN A 67 6.34 -10.74 24.88
N GLU A 68 7.41 -11.21 25.52
CA GLU A 68 8.71 -10.55 25.50
C GLU A 68 9.38 -10.68 24.13
N THR A 69 9.37 -11.89 23.58
CA THR A 69 9.90 -12.20 22.25
C THR A 69 9.11 -11.46 21.18
N ALA A 70 7.77 -11.46 21.25
CA ALA A 70 6.92 -10.70 20.34
C ALA A 70 7.21 -9.18 20.37
N ALA A 71 7.41 -8.61 21.56
CA ALA A 71 7.72 -7.19 21.72
C ALA A 71 9.05 -6.77 21.07
N LYS A 72 10.01 -7.68 20.92
CA LYS A 72 11.28 -7.44 20.22
C LYS A 72 11.20 -7.77 18.73
N LEU A 73 10.46 -8.82 18.37
CA LEU A 73 10.35 -9.32 17.00
C LEU A 73 9.61 -8.33 16.10
N PHE A 74 8.48 -7.77 16.54
CA PHE A 74 7.64 -6.95 15.66
C PHE A 74 8.27 -5.63 15.23
N PRO A 75 8.94 -4.85 16.10
CA PRO A 75 9.69 -3.67 15.66
C PRO A 75 10.77 -4.02 14.63
N MET A 76 11.53 -5.10 14.87
CA MET A 76 12.54 -5.58 13.93
C MET A 76 11.94 -5.94 12.56
N LEU A 77 10.81 -6.65 12.55
CA LEU A 77 10.09 -6.99 11.31
C LEU A 77 9.52 -5.75 10.60
N HIS A 78 9.00 -4.78 11.36
CA HIS A 78 8.48 -3.53 10.80
C HIS A 78 9.58 -2.76 10.06
N ASP A 79 10.76 -2.57 10.67
CA ASP A 79 11.88 -1.87 10.06
C ASP A 79 12.37 -2.55 8.77
N LEU A 80 12.42 -3.89 8.77
CA LEU A 80 12.77 -4.65 7.58
C LEU A 80 11.69 -4.55 6.49
N ASN A 81 10.41 -4.56 6.87
CA ASN A 81 9.31 -4.38 5.93
C ASN A 81 9.37 -2.99 5.29
N VAL A 82 9.65 -1.92 6.05
CA VAL A 82 9.83 -0.56 5.51
C VAL A 82 10.97 -0.53 4.50
N GLN A 83 12.11 -1.15 4.80
CA GLN A 83 13.23 -1.26 3.85
C GLN A 83 12.85 -2.05 2.60
N GLN A 84 12.10 -3.15 2.77
CA GLN A 84 11.63 -3.96 1.66
C GLN A 84 10.69 -3.17 0.74
N GLN A 85 9.82 -2.33 1.30
CA GLN A 85 8.93 -1.49 0.49
C GLN A 85 9.72 -0.46 -0.32
N LYS A 86 10.72 0.20 0.27
CA LYS A 86 11.60 1.13 -0.47
C LYS A 86 12.30 0.46 -1.64
N LEU A 87 12.79 -0.78 -1.44
CA LEU A 87 13.40 -1.55 -2.53
C LEU A 87 12.38 -1.94 -3.61
N ARG A 88 11.14 -2.29 -3.24
CA ARG A 88 10.06 -2.58 -4.19
C ARG A 88 9.65 -1.34 -4.99
N GLU A 89 9.60 -0.17 -4.36
CA GLU A 89 9.34 1.11 -5.02
C GLU A 89 10.44 1.44 -6.02
N LYS A 90 11.72 1.39 -5.60
CA LYS A 90 12.88 1.56 -6.50
C LYS A 90 12.81 0.61 -7.70
N ARG A 91 12.48 -0.67 -7.45
CA ARG A 91 12.32 -1.67 -8.52
C ARG A 91 11.23 -1.29 -9.52
N ARG A 92 10.07 -0.83 -9.02
CA ARG A 92 8.96 -0.39 -9.87
C ARG A 92 9.38 0.79 -10.75
N GLU A 93 10.02 1.79 -10.16
CA GLU A 93 10.52 2.97 -10.89
C GLU A 93 11.53 2.58 -11.99
N ILE A 94 12.47 1.69 -11.68
CA ILE A 94 13.42 1.16 -12.67
C ILE A 94 12.68 0.44 -13.80
N PHE A 95 11.69 -0.38 -13.48
CA PHE A 95 10.92 -1.13 -14.47
C PHE A 95 10.08 -0.22 -15.38
N GLU A 96 9.38 0.77 -14.79
CA GLU A 96 8.61 1.77 -15.53
C GLU A 96 9.54 2.63 -16.41
N GLY A 97 10.71 3.01 -15.90
CA GLY A 97 11.74 3.73 -16.66
C GLY A 97 12.26 2.92 -17.85
N MET A 98 12.60 1.65 -17.65
CA MET A 98 13.03 0.77 -18.73
C MET A 98 11.93 0.60 -19.79
N LYS A 99 10.69 0.39 -19.35
CA LYS A 99 9.53 0.28 -20.25
C LYS A 99 9.36 1.54 -21.10
N ALA A 100 9.44 2.72 -20.49
CA ALA A 100 9.34 3.98 -21.22
C ALA A 100 10.50 4.19 -22.21
N GLU A 101 11.72 3.76 -21.87
CA GLU A 101 12.90 3.90 -22.72
C GLU A 101 12.81 3.00 -23.97
N ILE A 102 12.40 1.74 -23.82
CA ILE A 102 12.27 0.80 -24.95
C ILE A 102 11.13 1.17 -25.90
N GLU A 103 10.12 1.91 -25.44
CA GLU A 103 9.01 2.39 -26.26
C GLU A 103 9.38 3.62 -27.12
N LYS A 104 10.56 4.23 -26.90
CA LYS A 104 11.03 5.36 -27.71
C LYS A 104 11.38 4.91 -29.13
N LYS A 105 11.23 5.83 -30.09
CA LYS A 105 11.65 5.61 -31.50
C LYS A 105 13.14 5.28 -31.62
N GLN A 106 13.97 5.84 -30.74
CA GLN A 106 15.41 5.57 -30.65
C GLN A 106 15.78 5.44 -29.17
N PRO A 107 15.78 4.22 -28.61
CA PRO A 107 16.19 3.99 -27.23
C PRO A 107 17.66 4.31 -27.00
N ASP A 108 18.00 4.92 -25.87
CA ASP A 108 19.38 5.19 -25.47
C ASP A 108 19.98 3.97 -24.75
N SER A 109 20.94 3.31 -25.41
CA SER A 109 21.65 2.15 -24.88
C SER A 109 22.38 2.42 -23.56
N LYS A 110 22.91 3.63 -23.33
CA LYS A 110 23.59 3.98 -22.07
C LYS A 110 22.59 4.10 -20.92
N VAL A 111 21.42 4.68 -21.18
CA VAL A 111 20.33 4.78 -20.19
C VAL A 111 19.82 3.39 -19.82
N LEU A 112 19.55 2.54 -20.81
CA LEU A 112 19.14 1.16 -20.59
C LEU A 112 20.18 0.38 -19.78
N LYS A 113 21.47 0.51 -20.14
CA LYS A 113 22.55 -0.15 -19.41
C LYS A 113 22.57 0.24 -17.94
N LYS A 114 22.44 1.54 -17.63
CA LYS A 114 22.40 2.03 -16.26
C LYS A 114 21.19 1.49 -15.49
N MET A 115 20.01 1.43 -16.12
CA MET A 115 18.81 0.87 -15.49
C MET A 115 18.95 -0.64 -15.21
N ILE A 116 19.60 -1.38 -16.10
CA ILE A 116 19.91 -2.81 -15.89
C ILE A 116 20.86 -2.98 -14.69
N GLU A 117 21.90 -2.17 -14.58
CA GLU A 117 22.83 -2.19 -13.43
C GLU A 117 22.09 -1.87 -12.12
N GLN A 118 21.22 -0.85 -12.11
CA GLN A 118 20.39 -0.51 -10.96
C GLN A 118 19.40 -1.62 -10.58
N PHE A 119 18.85 -2.33 -11.57
CA PHE A 119 17.98 -3.48 -11.35
C PHE A 119 18.73 -4.63 -10.68
N GLN A 120 19.94 -4.96 -11.16
CA GLN A 120 20.79 -5.99 -10.57
C GLN A 120 21.20 -5.67 -9.13
N GLU A 121 21.55 -4.41 -8.86
CA GLU A 121 21.83 -3.93 -7.50
C GLU A 121 20.59 -4.09 -6.60
N ASN A 122 19.40 -3.68 -7.08
CA ASN A 122 18.16 -3.83 -6.33
C ASN A 122 17.83 -5.30 -5.99
N GLU A 123 18.01 -6.24 -6.93
CA GLU A 123 17.84 -7.66 -6.66
C GLU A 123 18.83 -8.18 -5.61
N THR A 124 20.08 -7.72 -5.68
CA THR A 124 21.11 -8.07 -4.70
C THR A 124 20.72 -7.58 -3.30
N ASP A 125 20.26 -6.35 -3.18
CA ASP A 125 19.83 -5.77 -1.91
C ASP A 125 18.57 -6.45 -1.36
N MET A 126 17.65 -6.87 -2.24
CA MET A 126 16.49 -7.67 -1.84
C MET A 126 16.90 -9.02 -1.24
N VAL A 127 17.90 -9.70 -1.81
CA VAL A 127 18.43 -10.95 -1.25
C VAL A 127 19.13 -10.71 0.09
N LYS A 128 19.98 -9.69 0.18
CA LYS A 128 20.64 -9.31 1.44
C LYS A 128 19.62 -9.02 2.55
N LEU A 129 18.55 -8.30 2.24
CA LEU A 129 17.51 -7.98 3.21
C LEU A 129 16.75 -9.24 3.67
N ARG A 130 16.48 -10.20 2.76
CA ARG A 130 15.88 -11.49 3.12
C ARG A 130 16.78 -12.30 4.07
N ASN A 131 18.08 -12.36 3.79
CA ASN A 131 19.03 -13.05 4.67
C ASN A 131 19.13 -12.36 6.03
N LYS A 132 19.24 -11.03 6.05
CA LYS A 132 19.23 -10.23 7.28
C LYS A 132 17.98 -10.51 8.14
N LYS A 133 16.81 -10.65 7.51
CA LYS A 133 15.57 -11.00 8.22
C LYS A 133 15.69 -12.34 8.95
N LEU A 134 16.29 -13.35 8.31
CA LEU A 134 16.48 -14.67 8.93
C LEU A 134 17.53 -14.60 10.04
N ASP A 135 18.65 -13.92 9.80
CA ASP A 135 19.73 -13.76 10.77
C ASP A 135 19.29 -12.97 12.02
N ASP A 136 18.45 -11.95 11.84
CA ASP A 136 17.92 -11.18 12.97
C ASP A 136 16.82 -11.94 13.71
N ALA A 137 16.00 -12.71 13.00
CA ALA A 137 15.01 -13.58 13.62
C ALA A 137 15.65 -14.71 14.43
N SER A 138 16.73 -15.33 13.95
CA SER A 138 17.43 -16.42 14.66
C SER A 138 18.12 -15.97 15.95
N LYS A 139 18.32 -14.66 16.15
CA LYS A 139 18.81 -14.09 17.42
C LYS A 139 17.71 -14.00 18.49
N LEU A 140 16.45 -14.03 18.08
CA LEU A 140 15.28 -13.83 18.95
C LEU A 140 14.42 -15.08 19.09
N LEU A 141 14.45 -15.96 18.09
CA LEU A 141 13.59 -17.14 17.96
C LEU A 141 14.41 -18.42 18.06
N THR A 142 13.75 -19.52 18.43
CA THR A 142 14.34 -20.86 18.30
C THR A 142 14.41 -21.30 16.84
N ASP A 143 15.26 -22.28 16.51
CA ASP A 143 15.37 -22.83 15.16
C ASP A 143 14.01 -23.34 14.63
N GLU A 144 13.20 -23.96 15.50
CA GLU A 144 11.85 -24.39 15.16
C GLU A 144 10.94 -23.21 14.79
N GLN A 145 10.98 -22.12 15.57
CA GLN A 145 10.20 -20.92 15.30
C GLN A 145 10.66 -20.21 14.03
N VAL A 146 11.96 -20.18 13.75
CA VAL A 146 12.51 -19.66 12.48
C VAL A 146 12.01 -20.50 11.31
N ALA A 147 12.07 -21.83 11.40
CA ALA A 147 11.57 -22.72 10.36
C ALA A 147 10.06 -22.53 10.13
N ARG A 148 9.26 -22.42 11.21
CA ARG A 148 7.83 -22.11 11.13
C ARG A 148 7.60 -20.77 10.44
N MET A 149 8.38 -19.74 10.76
CA MET A 149 8.30 -18.43 10.10
C MET A 149 8.57 -18.52 8.60
N ILE A 150 9.62 -19.26 8.19
CA ILE A 150 10.00 -19.45 6.78
C ILE A 150 8.85 -20.07 5.99
N VAL A 151 8.13 -21.03 6.58
CA VAL A 151 6.99 -21.69 5.92
C VAL A 151 5.72 -20.83 5.97
N PHE A 152 5.45 -20.21 7.11
CA PHE A 152 4.21 -19.48 7.37
C PHE A 152 4.12 -18.17 6.58
N VAL A 153 5.18 -17.35 6.60
CA VAL A 153 5.13 -15.99 6.05
C VAL A 153 4.79 -15.96 4.54
N PRO A 154 5.42 -16.77 3.67
CA PRO A 154 5.06 -16.80 2.26
C PRO A 154 3.61 -17.25 2.01
N GLN A 155 3.08 -18.15 2.83
CA GLN A 155 1.68 -18.57 2.72
C GLN A 155 0.74 -17.41 3.10
N PHE A 156 0.99 -16.79 4.26
CA PHE A 156 0.20 -15.66 4.73
C PHE A 156 0.19 -14.49 3.74
N GLU A 157 1.35 -14.14 3.17
CA GLU A 157 1.43 -13.08 2.15
C GLU A 157 0.62 -13.41 0.89
N ARG A 158 0.59 -14.68 0.46
CA ARG A 158 -0.24 -15.14 -0.66
C ARG A 158 -1.72 -15.02 -0.34
N ASP A 159 -2.14 -15.46 0.84
CA ASP A 159 -3.54 -15.42 1.28
C ASP A 159 -4.05 -13.98 1.37
N VAL A 160 -3.24 -13.07 1.94
CA VAL A 160 -3.55 -11.64 2.01
C VAL A 160 -3.67 -11.03 0.61
N ARG A 161 -2.75 -11.36 -0.30
CA ARG A 161 -2.80 -10.86 -1.68
C ARG A 161 -4.08 -11.30 -2.37
N GLN A 162 -4.42 -12.59 -2.29
CA GLN A 162 -5.64 -13.12 -2.86
C GLN A 162 -6.89 -12.43 -2.29
N MET A 163 -6.96 -12.23 -0.97
CA MET A 163 -8.07 -11.53 -0.34
C MET A 163 -8.21 -10.08 -0.85
N ILE A 164 -7.09 -9.35 -0.97
CA ILE A 164 -7.09 -7.98 -1.48
C ILE A 164 -7.55 -7.94 -2.94
N ASP A 165 -7.07 -8.86 -3.77
CA ASP A 165 -7.39 -8.93 -5.19
C ASP A 165 -8.88 -9.29 -5.40
N GLU A 166 -9.43 -10.24 -4.64
CA GLU A 166 -10.87 -10.55 -4.66
C GLU A 166 -11.74 -9.34 -4.32
N VAL A 167 -11.34 -8.54 -3.33
CA VAL A 167 -12.05 -7.30 -2.96
C VAL A 167 -11.98 -6.25 -4.07
N ARG A 168 -10.86 -6.17 -4.80
CA ARG A 168 -10.70 -5.27 -5.94
C ARG A 168 -11.57 -5.69 -7.13
N THR A 169 -11.57 -6.97 -7.49
CA THR A 169 -12.35 -7.49 -8.62
C THR A 169 -13.86 -7.33 -8.38
N ARG A 170 -14.37 -7.66 -7.18
CA ARG A 170 -15.79 -7.48 -6.84
C ARG A 170 -16.26 -6.01 -6.84
N ARG A 171 -15.35 -5.04 -6.74
CA ARG A 171 -15.67 -3.62 -6.93
C ARG A 171 -15.73 -3.28 -8.41
N HIS A 172 -14.83 -3.82 -9.23
CA HIS A 172 -14.84 -3.62 -10.67
C HIS A 172 -16.14 -4.13 -11.31
N ASP A 173 -16.60 -5.32 -10.92
CA ASP A 173 -17.82 -5.94 -11.47
C ASP A 173 -19.11 -5.17 -11.13
N ARG A 174 -19.13 -4.44 -10.00
CA ARG A 174 -20.30 -3.63 -9.59
C ARG A 174 -20.38 -2.28 -10.28
N PHE A 175 -19.28 -1.78 -10.84
CA PHE A 175 -19.28 -0.53 -11.64
C PHE A 175 -19.28 -0.79 -13.15
N GLY A 176 -19.02 -2.01 -13.60
CA GLY A 176 -19.04 -2.40 -15.02
C GLY A 176 -20.40 -2.83 -15.56
N LYS A 177 -21.39 -3.10 -14.70
CA LYS A 177 -22.69 -3.65 -15.15
C LYS A 177 -23.77 -2.60 -15.48
N ASP A 178 -23.50 -1.32 -15.25
CA ASP A 178 -24.44 -0.21 -15.46
C ASP A 178 -24.13 0.64 -16.73
N ARG A 179 -23.22 0.16 -17.60
CA ARG A 179 -22.91 0.78 -18.90
C ARG A 179 -23.10 -0.17 -20.08
N GLY A 180 -24.08 -1.06 -20.00
CA GLY A 180 -24.26 -2.13 -20.98
C GLY A 180 -25.68 -2.61 -21.20
N GLN A 181 -26.70 -1.76 -21.02
CA GLN A 181 -28.04 -1.97 -21.57
C GLN A 181 -28.63 -0.65 -22.07
N GLY A 182 -27.97 -0.13 -23.09
CA GLY A 182 -28.56 0.79 -24.05
C GLY A 182 -28.08 0.30 -25.39
N GLU A 183 -28.67 -0.80 -25.88
CA GLU A 183 -28.60 -1.13 -27.29
C GLU A 183 -29.07 0.13 -28.03
N MET A 184 -28.10 0.85 -28.59
CA MET A 184 -28.39 1.89 -29.56
C MET A 184 -28.83 1.10 -30.79
N GLU A 185 -30.11 0.69 -30.84
CA GLU A 185 -30.76 0.25 -32.06
C GLU A 185 -30.52 1.36 -33.08
N LEU A 186 -29.57 1.15 -33.98
CA LEU A 186 -29.40 2.01 -35.12
C LEU A 186 -30.74 1.98 -35.87
N PRO A 187 -31.35 3.14 -36.16
CA PRO A 187 -32.53 3.15 -36.99
C PRO A 187 -32.21 2.41 -38.30
N PRO A 188 -33.16 1.61 -38.83
CA PRO A 188 -32.92 0.85 -40.04
C PRO A 188 -32.44 1.80 -41.15
N PRO A 189 -31.51 1.37 -42.00
CA PRO A 189 -31.03 2.20 -43.10
C PRO A 189 -32.24 2.66 -43.95
N PRO A 190 -32.25 3.91 -44.41
CA PRO A 190 -33.30 4.39 -45.29
C PRO A 190 -33.36 3.51 -46.55
N PRO A 191 -34.57 3.27 -47.12
CA PRO A 191 -34.71 2.47 -48.33
C PRO A 191 -33.83 3.02 -49.46
N GLU A 192 -33.19 2.12 -50.21
CA GLU A 192 -32.19 2.43 -51.26
C GLU A 192 -32.71 3.32 -52.41
N GLU A 193 -34.00 3.70 -52.41
CA GLU A 193 -34.61 4.57 -53.44
C GLU A 193 -34.23 6.06 -53.32
N ASP A 194 -33.68 6.51 -52.19
CA ASP A 194 -33.37 7.93 -51.94
C ASP A 194 -31.90 8.33 -52.18
N LEU A 195 -31.07 7.46 -52.76
CA LEU A 195 -29.69 7.80 -53.11
C LEU A 195 -29.63 8.43 -54.51
N PRO A 196 -29.13 9.68 -54.66
CA PRO A 196 -28.94 10.27 -55.98
C PRO A 196 -27.92 9.44 -56.78
N PRO A 197 -28.12 9.26 -58.10
CA PRO A 197 -27.23 8.43 -58.91
C PRO A 197 -25.81 8.98 -58.87
N LEU A 198 -24.86 8.08 -58.63
CA LEU A 198 -23.43 8.38 -58.70
C LEU A 198 -23.10 8.87 -60.12
N GLN A 199 -22.61 10.10 -60.23
CA GLN A 199 -22.15 10.72 -61.48
C GLN A 199 -20.80 10.16 -61.91
#